data_AF-A0A9W6TRG2-F1
#
_entry.id   AF-A0A9W6TRG2-F1
#
_cell.length_a   1.000
_cell.length_b   1.000
_cell.length_c   1.000
_cell.angle_alpha   90.00
_cell.angle_beta   90.00
_cell.angle_gamma   90.00
#
_symmetry.space_group_name_H-M   'P 1'
#
loop_
_entity.id
_entity.type
_entity.pdbx_description
1 polymer ?
#
loop_
_entity_poly.entity_id
_entity_poly.type
_entity_poly.pdbx_seq_one_letter_code
_entity_poly.pdbx_strand_id
1 'polypeptide(L)'
;MRLQASLLALSAAAAASAARTTERSLGALVDCPVTRSDKSPCLWAGEHGAVVDSKTLRELLVQRNLVSFSDQDGFRRNLQAHMTYIEDVLMYAKSIGHEFSYHMGVNERHLTSSTRRRLSPQQLVDQEVKSARSRRLMSEASGSTASNTVSSAGSSEYWNWCDTDNSFGYSVCSSVKSQQNCGSCWAFAAADAIETAVVIAENASAAVSLSPQQFLTCSTLETTQTFDYCWASDSGVDGASWMETEIKWESQNNGCNGGMTHGAFIDAAQNSWGLVTELTMPYDDSSSGSTSSNNASSACSVSSNETAASITGWEQIVGSDCTASSNCTILLRSALEKQPIAVAINSEDPFGDYAGGFYNCPNDGTLSSKDDVNHALLLVGYGTDATEGDYWILKNSYGSSWGASGFMKLVADSKVNCGLNIFPVIPTGASAGVAATMSADSGGDKVFVGLSPTAWIAVAAVTTIFTVVTTAIGMFISQRKLKTIRKQNSAMYAARTPTNAQMAAH
;
A
#
# COMPACT_ATOMS: atom_id res chain seq x y z
N MET A 1 -31.85 -18.48 41.44
CA MET A 1 -31.55 -19.05 40.11
C MET A 1 -32.14 -18.23 38.94
N ARG A 2 -32.26 -16.88 39.07
CA ARG A 2 -32.68 -15.95 38.00
C ARG A 2 -31.81 -14.69 37.90
N LEU A 3 -30.62 -14.71 38.51
CA LEU A 3 -29.65 -13.60 38.49
C LEU A 3 -28.33 -13.92 37.77
N GLN A 4 -28.14 -15.16 37.30
CA GLN A 4 -26.95 -15.57 36.53
C GLN A 4 -27.17 -15.59 35.01
N ALA A 5 -28.42 -15.51 34.53
CA ALA A 5 -28.72 -15.52 33.10
C ALA A 5 -28.58 -14.13 32.44
N SER A 6 -28.72 -13.03 33.21
CA SER A 6 -28.67 -11.67 32.67
C SER A 6 -27.25 -11.09 32.56
N LEU A 7 -26.28 -11.62 33.32
CA LEU A 7 -24.87 -11.20 33.21
C LEU A 7 -24.12 -11.89 32.07
N LEU A 8 -24.51 -13.12 31.71
CA LEU A 8 -23.91 -13.85 30.57
C LEU A 8 -24.38 -13.32 29.20
N ALA A 9 -25.56 -12.70 29.13
CA ALA A 9 -26.06 -12.07 27.91
C ALA A 9 -25.41 -10.69 27.64
N LEU A 10 -25.08 -9.92 28.68
CA LEU A 10 -24.37 -8.65 28.53
C LEU A 10 -22.88 -8.83 28.19
N SER A 11 -22.24 -9.90 28.66
CA SER A 11 -20.83 -10.18 28.31
C SER A 11 -20.67 -10.72 26.89
N ALA A 12 -21.68 -11.41 26.35
CA ALA A 12 -21.66 -11.90 24.97
C ALA A 12 -21.93 -10.78 23.95
N ALA A 13 -22.79 -9.80 24.27
CA ALA A 13 -23.05 -8.64 23.42
C ALA A 13 -21.86 -7.65 23.41
N ALA A 14 -21.11 -7.54 24.51
CA ALA A 14 -19.89 -6.73 24.57
C ALA A 14 -18.69 -7.40 23.87
N ALA A 15 -18.62 -8.74 23.84
CA ALA A 15 -17.57 -9.48 23.14
C ALA A 15 -17.81 -9.59 21.61
N ALA A 16 -19.06 -9.48 21.15
CA ALA A 16 -19.39 -9.43 19.72
C ALA A 16 -19.23 -8.03 19.08
N SER A 17 -18.93 -7.00 19.88
CA SER A 17 -18.66 -5.63 19.41
C SER A 17 -17.17 -5.25 19.42
N ALA A 18 -16.28 -6.14 19.85
CA ALA A 18 -14.85 -5.86 20.00
C ALA A 18 -13.93 -6.75 19.12
N ALA A 19 -14.51 -7.47 18.16
CA ALA A 19 -13.77 -8.31 17.19
C ALA A 19 -14.13 -7.98 15.73
N ARG A 20 -14.39 -6.70 15.44
CA ARG A 20 -13.98 -6.10 14.18
C ARG A 20 -12.79 -5.22 14.50
N THR A 21 -11.61 -5.81 14.62
CA THR A 21 -10.40 -5.06 14.28
C THR A 21 -10.57 -4.69 12.81
N THR A 22 -11.15 -3.52 12.53
CA THR A 22 -10.87 -2.85 11.27
C THR A 22 -9.36 -2.75 11.25
N GLU A 23 -8.69 -3.53 10.39
CA GLU A 23 -7.26 -3.40 10.17
C GLU A 23 -7.02 -1.99 9.64
N ARG A 24 -6.78 -1.06 10.56
CA ARG A 24 -6.44 0.32 10.22
C ARG A 24 -4.96 0.33 9.93
N SER A 25 -4.63 0.59 8.68
CA SER A 25 -3.25 0.75 8.22
C SER A 25 -2.55 1.84 9.04
N LEU A 26 -1.28 1.59 9.38
CA LEU A 26 -0.45 2.57 10.07
C LEU A 26 -0.49 3.89 9.29
N GLY A 27 -0.81 4.98 9.97
CA GLY A 27 -0.84 6.30 9.40
C GLY A 27 -2.19 6.76 8.84
N ALA A 28 -3.23 5.92 8.88
CA ALA A 28 -4.59 6.33 8.51
C ALA A 28 -5.17 7.32 9.54
N LEU A 29 -5.83 8.38 9.06
CA LEU A 29 -6.56 9.31 9.91
C LEU A 29 -7.84 8.64 10.42
N VAL A 30 -8.00 8.62 11.74
CA VAL A 30 -9.10 7.93 12.43
C VAL A 30 -10.28 8.86 12.66
N ASP A 31 -10.02 10.02 13.27
CA ASP A 31 -11.04 11.04 13.53
C ASP A 31 -10.37 12.38 13.80
N CYS A 32 -11.09 13.46 13.54
CA CYS A 32 -10.71 14.83 13.88
C CYS A 32 -11.88 15.58 14.53
N PRO A 33 -11.61 16.54 15.44
CA PRO A 33 -12.63 17.50 15.86
C PRO A 33 -13.07 18.39 14.69
N VAL A 34 -14.16 19.14 14.84
CA VAL A 34 -14.55 20.14 13.83
C VAL A 34 -13.64 21.38 13.86
N THR A 35 -12.99 21.65 14.99
CA THR A 35 -12.10 22.81 15.19
C THR A 35 -10.81 22.42 15.89
N ARG A 36 -9.69 23.03 15.48
CA ARG A 36 -8.34 22.60 15.88
C ARG A 36 -8.14 22.97 17.35
N SER A 37 -7.81 21.98 18.18
CA SER A 37 -7.66 22.18 19.62
C SER A 37 -6.60 21.27 20.20
N ASP A 38 -5.72 21.81 21.05
CA ASP A 38 -4.72 21.04 21.79
C ASP A 38 -5.34 20.04 22.77
N LYS A 39 -6.63 20.24 23.15
CA LYS A 39 -7.36 19.35 24.07
C LYS A 39 -8.00 18.15 23.35
N SER A 40 -8.19 18.25 22.05
CA SER A 40 -8.85 17.24 21.21
C SER A 40 -8.08 17.10 19.90
N PRO A 41 -6.88 16.51 19.91
CA PRO A 41 -6.11 16.33 18.69
C PRO A 41 -6.81 15.38 17.72
N CYS A 42 -6.44 15.48 16.44
CA CYS A 42 -6.76 14.43 15.49
C CYS A 42 -6.10 13.11 15.91
N LEU A 43 -6.84 12.03 15.71
CA LEU A 43 -6.45 10.68 16.06
C LEU A 43 -6.06 9.93 14.81
N TRP A 44 -5.00 9.14 14.90
CA TRP A 44 -4.45 8.38 13.80
C TRP A 44 -4.26 6.92 14.19
N ALA A 45 -4.19 6.05 13.20
CA ALA A 45 -3.80 4.66 13.38
C ALA A 45 -2.27 4.56 13.49
N GLY A 46 -1.81 3.97 14.59
CA GLY A 46 -0.44 3.63 14.91
C GLY A 46 -0.15 2.15 14.59
N GLU A 47 0.93 1.61 15.15
CA GLU A 47 1.27 0.20 14.96
C GLU A 47 0.18 -0.73 15.50
N HIS A 48 -0.09 -1.83 14.78
CA HIS A 48 -1.11 -2.82 15.14
C HIS A 48 -2.52 -2.21 15.33
N GLY A 49 -2.82 -1.10 14.64
CA GLY A 49 -4.11 -0.42 14.71
C GLY A 49 -4.33 0.38 16.00
N ALA A 50 -3.31 0.59 16.83
CA ALA A 50 -3.40 1.42 18.03
C ALA A 50 -3.79 2.86 17.68
N VAL A 51 -4.67 3.50 18.45
CA VAL A 51 -5.04 4.89 18.19
C VAL A 51 -4.04 5.82 18.88
N VAL A 52 -3.38 6.69 18.11
CA VAL A 52 -2.31 7.59 18.57
C VAL A 52 -2.56 9.03 18.11
N ASP A 53 -1.92 10.00 18.76
CA ASP A 53 -1.94 11.40 18.30
C ASP A 53 -0.95 11.66 17.15
N SER A 54 -1.11 12.81 16.48
CA SER A 54 -0.29 13.20 15.33
C SER A 54 1.22 13.26 15.64
N LYS A 55 1.58 13.63 16.88
CA LYS A 55 2.99 13.73 17.29
C LYS A 55 3.60 12.33 17.41
N THR A 56 2.89 11.43 18.07
CA THR A 56 3.27 10.03 18.30
C THR A 56 3.42 9.31 16.96
N LEU A 57 2.44 9.44 16.05
CA LEU A 57 2.52 8.83 14.74
C LEU A 57 3.73 9.33 13.93
N ARG A 58 4.00 10.64 13.95
CA ARG A 58 5.18 11.20 13.26
C ARG A 58 6.48 10.63 13.81
N GLU A 59 6.60 10.49 15.13
CA GLU A 59 7.78 9.89 15.76
C GLU A 59 7.93 8.41 15.38
N LEU A 60 6.83 7.65 15.34
CA LEU A 60 6.81 6.26 14.89
C LEU A 60 7.30 6.12 13.44
N LEU A 61 6.77 6.93 12.51
CA LEU A 61 7.15 6.87 11.09
C LEU A 61 8.61 7.25 10.85
N VAL A 62 9.15 8.23 11.57
CA VAL A 62 10.57 8.60 11.45
C VAL A 62 11.50 7.52 12.02
N GLN A 63 11.12 6.88 13.14
CA GLN A 63 11.93 5.83 13.76
C GLN A 63 11.95 4.54 12.94
N ARG A 64 10.80 4.16 12.36
CA ARG A 64 10.66 2.94 11.55
C ARG A 64 11.58 2.93 10.32
N ASN A 65 11.84 4.08 9.72
CA ASN A 65 12.49 4.17 8.42
C ASN A 65 14.01 4.39 8.51
N LEU A 66 14.61 4.16 9.70
CA LEU A 66 16.08 4.12 9.93
C LEU A 66 16.84 5.32 9.33
N VAL A 67 16.28 6.52 9.49
CA VAL A 67 16.78 7.74 8.85
C VAL A 67 18.05 8.25 9.54
N SER A 68 19.04 8.66 8.73
CA SER A 68 20.25 9.36 9.20
C SER A 68 19.90 10.53 10.11
N PHE A 69 20.66 10.70 11.21
CA PHE A 69 20.41 11.77 12.20
C PHE A 69 20.38 13.18 11.58
N SER A 70 21.11 13.40 10.48
CA SER A 70 21.15 14.68 9.76
C SER A 70 19.82 15.07 9.09
N ASP A 71 18.99 14.08 8.72
CA ASP A 71 17.86 14.30 7.81
C ASP A 71 16.50 14.25 8.54
N GLN A 72 16.50 13.79 9.80
CA GLN A 72 15.29 13.60 10.59
C GLN A 72 14.45 14.88 10.74
N ASP A 73 15.09 16.04 10.84
CA ASP A 73 14.35 17.30 10.99
C ASP A 73 13.64 17.73 9.71
N GLY A 74 14.21 17.41 8.54
CA GLY A 74 13.55 17.61 7.25
C GLY A 74 12.30 16.75 7.14
N PHE A 75 12.44 15.46 7.47
CA PHE A 75 11.34 14.51 7.37
C PHE A 75 10.23 14.76 8.39
N ARG A 76 10.58 15.20 9.61
CA ARG A 76 9.59 15.66 10.59
C ARG A 76 8.78 16.84 10.06
N ARG A 77 9.43 17.81 9.43
CA ARG A 77 8.73 18.97 8.83
C ARG A 77 7.82 18.55 7.69
N ASN A 78 8.29 17.65 6.81
CA ASN A 78 7.49 17.15 5.69
C ASN A 78 6.26 16.39 6.21
N LEU A 79 6.45 15.39 7.07
CA LEU A 79 5.32 14.68 7.69
C LEU A 79 4.36 15.62 8.39
N GLN A 80 4.86 16.58 9.17
CA GLN A 80 4.00 17.55 9.85
C GLN A 80 3.16 18.35 8.85
N ALA A 81 3.73 18.80 7.74
CA ALA A 81 3.00 19.53 6.70
C ALA A 81 1.90 18.68 6.05
N HIS A 82 2.22 17.43 5.70
CA HIS A 82 1.24 16.48 5.13
C HIS A 82 0.10 16.18 6.10
N MET A 83 0.43 15.85 7.36
CA MET A 83 -0.56 15.59 8.40
C MET A 83 -1.45 16.80 8.62
N THR A 84 -0.88 18.00 8.73
CA THR A 84 -1.65 19.24 8.96
C THR A 84 -2.66 19.46 7.84
N TYR A 85 -2.26 19.27 6.58
CA TYR A 85 -3.15 19.39 5.43
C TYR A 85 -4.32 18.40 5.50
N ILE A 86 -4.04 17.12 5.73
CA ILE A 86 -5.06 16.06 5.81
C ILE A 86 -6.03 16.31 6.98
N GLU A 87 -5.51 16.75 8.13
CA GLU A 87 -6.34 17.17 9.28
C GLU A 87 -7.28 18.30 8.86
N ASP A 88 -6.76 19.38 8.26
CA ASP A 88 -7.59 20.52 7.84
C ASP A 88 -8.67 20.13 6.83
N VAL A 89 -8.39 19.18 5.93
CA VAL A 89 -9.38 18.62 4.99
C VAL A 89 -10.51 17.94 5.75
N LEU A 90 -10.19 16.98 6.64
CA LEU A 90 -11.21 16.23 7.36
C LEU A 90 -12.03 17.13 8.30
N MET A 91 -11.37 18.08 8.96
CA MET A 91 -12.01 19.04 9.84
C MET A 91 -13.03 19.92 9.09
N TYR A 92 -12.65 20.42 7.91
CA TYR A 92 -13.55 21.20 7.07
C TYR A 92 -14.72 20.36 6.54
N ALA A 93 -14.46 19.15 6.02
CA ALA A 93 -15.50 18.23 5.59
C ALA A 93 -16.52 17.95 6.71
N LYS A 94 -16.05 17.66 7.93
CA LYS A 94 -16.90 17.45 9.09
C LYS A 94 -17.72 18.70 9.46
N SER A 95 -17.15 19.89 9.29
CA SER A 95 -17.84 21.16 9.58
C SER A 95 -19.06 21.41 8.67
N ILE A 96 -19.03 20.87 7.45
CA ILE A 96 -20.12 20.98 6.46
C ILE A 96 -20.97 19.71 6.37
N GLY A 97 -20.73 18.71 7.23
CA GLY A 97 -21.44 17.43 7.23
C GLY A 97 -21.13 16.53 6.03
N HIS A 98 -19.95 16.69 5.44
CA HIS A 98 -19.46 15.82 4.36
C HIS A 98 -18.60 14.68 4.95
N GLU A 99 -18.81 13.47 4.45
CA GLU A 99 -18.05 12.28 4.79
C GLU A 99 -17.39 11.76 3.51
N PHE A 100 -16.07 11.54 3.58
CA PHE A 100 -15.32 10.94 2.49
C PHE A 100 -15.57 9.44 2.43
N SER A 101 -15.67 8.89 1.22
CA SER A 101 -15.77 7.44 0.99
C SER A 101 -14.43 6.69 1.17
N TYR A 102 -13.34 7.40 1.42
CA TYR A 102 -12.00 6.85 1.64
C TYR A 102 -11.33 7.43 2.89
N HIS A 103 -10.38 6.69 3.45
CA HIS A 103 -9.54 7.15 4.56
C HIS A 103 -8.27 7.80 4.02
N MET A 104 -8.04 9.05 4.39
CA MET A 104 -6.78 9.76 4.13
C MET A 104 -5.77 9.41 5.22
N GLY A 105 -4.48 9.43 4.90
CA GLY A 105 -3.42 9.02 5.81
C GLY A 105 -2.05 9.56 5.41
N VAL A 106 -1.07 9.39 6.29
CA VAL A 106 0.34 9.59 5.97
C VAL A 106 1.11 8.28 6.00
N ASN A 107 2.11 8.12 5.14
CA ASN A 107 2.98 6.94 5.11
C ASN A 107 4.44 7.37 4.89
N GLU A 108 5.34 6.41 4.73
CA GLU A 108 6.79 6.62 4.59
C GLU A 108 7.17 7.59 3.47
N ARG A 109 6.44 7.59 2.35
CA ARG A 109 6.74 8.49 1.22
C ARG A 109 6.68 9.97 1.62
N HIS A 110 5.86 10.30 2.62
CA HIS A 110 5.68 11.66 3.11
C HIS A 110 6.84 12.16 3.97
N LEU A 111 7.84 11.31 4.21
CA LEU A 111 9.13 11.75 4.72
C LEU A 111 9.87 12.60 3.67
N THR A 112 9.83 12.22 2.40
CA THR A 112 10.66 12.81 1.32
C THR A 112 9.85 13.58 0.29
N SER A 113 8.54 13.36 0.18
CA SER A 113 7.70 13.98 -0.84
C SER A 113 7.54 15.50 -0.68
N SER A 114 7.25 16.17 -1.79
CA SER A 114 6.88 17.58 -1.82
C SER A 114 5.67 17.87 -0.93
N THR A 115 5.78 18.94 -0.13
CA THR A 115 4.69 19.44 0.71
C THR A 115 3.72 20.38 -0.04
N ARG A 116 4.00 20.68 -1.32
CA ARG A 116 3.11 21.51 -2.13
C ARG A 116 1.81 20.75 -2.40
N ARG A 117 0.69 21.48 -2.33
CA ARG A 117 -0.65 20.98 -2.67
C ARG A 117 -1.26 21.87 -3.72
N ARG A 118 -1.86 21.24 -4.72
CA ARG A 118 -2.51 21.96 -5.83
C ARG A 118 -3.81 22.63 -5.38
N LEU A 119 -4.52 22.00 -4.44
CA LEU A 119 -5.78 22.47 -3.89
C LEU A 119 -5.59 22.84 -2.42
N SER A 120 -6.31 23.87 -1.97
CA SER A 120 -6.49 24.09 -0.54
C SER A 120 -7.40 23.01 0.06
N PRO A 121 -7.38 22.79 1.38
CA PRO A 121 -8.29 21.84 2.03
C PRO A 121 -9.76 22.06 1.67
N GLN A 122 -10.21 23.32 1.63
CA GLN A 122 -11.57 23.66 1.25
C GLN A 122 -11.86 23.35 -0.21
N GLN A 123 -10.94 23.68 -1.11
CA GLN A 123 -11.11 23.39 -2.54
C GLN A 123 -11.22 21.88 -2.80
N LEU A 124 -10.43 21.06 -2.08
CA LEU A 124 -10.52 19.60 -2.19
C LEU A 124 -11.88 19.07 -1.73
N VAL A 125 -12.39 19.56 -0.60
CA VAL A 125 -13.72 19.16 -0.09
C VAL A 125 -14.84 19.65 -1.00
N ASP A 126 -14.80 20.91 -1.45
CA ASP A 126 -15.82 21.48 -2.34
C ASP A 126 -15.87 20.71 -3.67
N GLN A 127 -14.69 20.33 -4.18
CA GLN A 127 -14.57 19.48 -5.35
C GLN A 127 -15.24 18.12 -5.10
N GLU A 128 -14.96 17.45 -3.98
CA GLU A 128 -15.55 16.14 -3.69
C GLU A 128 -17.06 16.20 -3.41
N VAL A 129 -17.54 17.24 -2.74
CA VAL A 129 -18.99 17.47 -2.55
C VAL A 129 -19.69 17.67 -3.89
N LYS A 130 -19.08 18.44 -4.79
CA LYS A 130 -19.62 18.66 -6.14
C LYS A 130 -19.66 17.34 -6.91
N SER A 131 -18.61 16.53 -6.78
CA SER A 131 -18.55 15.20 -7.38
C SER A 131 -19.61 14.26 -6.84
N ALA A 132 -19.76 14.15 -5.52
CA ALA A 132 -20.79 13.34 -4.88
C ALA A 132 -22.20 13.75 -5.29
N ARG A 133 -22.45 15.05 -5.48
CA ARG A 133 -23.73 15.57 -5.98
C ARG A 133 -23.98 15.18 -7.44
N SER A 134 -22.97 15.25 -8.30
CA SER A 134 -23.06 14.79 -9.68
C SER A 134 -23.38 13.30 -9.76
N ARG A 135 -22.74 12.45 -8.95
CA ARG A 135 -23.07 11.00 -8.86
C ARG A 135 -24.53 10.75 -8.51
N ARG A 136 -25.06 11.48 -7.51
CA ARG A 136 -26.48 11.35 -7.11
C ARG A 136 -27.43 11.76 -8.25
N LEU A 137 -27.13 12.87 -8.94
CA LEU A 137 -27.93 13.32 -10.07
C LEU A 137 -27.89 12.32 -11.24
N MET A 138 -26.76 11.66 -11.48
CA MET A 138 -26.62 10.61 -12.50
C MET A 138 -27.36 9.33 -12.11
N SER A 139 -27.31 8.93 -10.83
CA SER A 139 -28.08 7.82 -10.29
C SER A 139 -29.60 8.08 -10.38
N GLU A 140 -30.04 9.29 -10.05
CA GLU A 140 -31.44 9.72 -10.15
C GLU A 140 -31.91 9.84 -11.60
N ALA A 141 -31.04 10.26 -12.52
CA ALA A 141 -31.35 10.30 -13.97
C ALA A 141 -31.42 8.89 -14.60
N SER A 142 -30.67 7.92 -14.07
CA SER A 142 -30.68 6.52 -14.53
C SER A 142 -31.77 5.67 -13.89
N GLY A 143 -32.49 6.19 -12.89
CA GLY A 143 -33.58 5.50 -12.17
C GLY A 143 -34.90 5.36 -12.92
N SER A 144 -34.95 5.71 -14.21
CA SER A 144 -36.14 5.53 -15.06
C SER A 144 -35.91 4.38 -16.06
N THR A 145 -36.20 3.16 -15.61
CA THR A 145 -36.90 2.05 -16.31
C THR A 145 -36.25 0.68 -16.11
N ALA A 146 -37.11 -0.30 -15.80
CA ALA A 146 -37.01 -1.75 -16.02
C ALA A 146 -36.73 -2.65 -14.79
N SER A 147 -37.84 -3.13 -14.25
CA SER A 147 -38.00 -4.42 -13.58
C SER A 147 -38.03 -5.56 -14.62
N ASN A 148 -37.20 -6.60 -14.45
CA ASN A 148 -37.60 -8.03 -14.41
C ASN A 148 -36.39 -8.98 -14.52
N THR A 149 -36.22 -9.78 -13.45
CA THR A 149 -35.87 -11.22 -13.41
C THR A 149 -35.00 -11.84 -14.52
N VAL A 150 -33.77 -12.23 -14.17
CA VAL A 150 -33.21 -13.58 -14.41
C VAL A 150 -32.24 -13.91 -13.28
N SER A 151 -32.51 -15.01 -12.57
CA SER A 151 -31.52 -15.66 -11.70
C SER A 151 -30.52 -16.41 -12.58
N SER A 152 -29.25 -16.02 -12.54
CA SER A 152 -28.15 -16.83 -13.09
C SER A 152 -27.09 -17.03 -12.02
N ALA A 153 -26.64 -18.28 -11.94
CA ALA A 153 -25.48 -18.81 -11.22
C ALA A 153 -24.49 -17.77 -10.68
N GLY A 154 -24.20 -17.87 -9.38
CA GLY A 154 -23.19 -17.05 -8.73
C GLY A 154 -21.82 -17.21 -9.39
N SER A 155 -21.23 -16.07 -9.74
CA SER A 155 -19.82 -15.98 -10.13
C SER A 155 -19.22 -14.73 -9.48
N SER A 156 -18.57 -14.99 -8.35
CA SER A 156 -17.59 -14.17 -7.61
C SER A 156 -17.89 -12.68 -7.41
N GLU A 157 -18.45 -12.38 -6.24
CA GLU A 157 -18.51 -11.05 -5.60
C GLU A 157 -17.10 -10.46 -5.34
N TYR A 158 -16.05 -11.29 -5.44
CA TYR A 158 -14.65 -10.96 -5.23
C TYR A 158 -13.74 -11.90 -6.03
N TRP A 159 -12.73 -11.35 -6.71
CA TRP A 159 -11.71 -12.12 -7.43
C TRP A 159 -10.38 -11.38 -7.39
N ASN A 160 -9.28 -12.06 -7.07
CA ASN A 160 -7.96 -11.42 -6.97
C ASN A 160 -6.79 -12.39 -7.25
N TRP A 161 -5.96 -12.02 -8.22
CA TRP A 161 -4.75 -12.74 -8.57
C TRP A 161 -3.70 -12.77 -7.46
N CYS A 162 -3.68 -11.77 -6.57
CA CYS A 162 -2.67 -11.66 -5.52
C CYS A 162 -3.06 -12.31 -4.18
N ASP A 163 -4.14 -13.09 -4.13
CA ASP A 163 -4.52 -13.88 -2.95
C ASP A 163 -5.01 -15.29 -3.35
N THR A 164 -5.79 -15.97 -2.51
CA THR A 164 -6.28 -17.33 -2.78
C THR A 164 -7.59 -17.38 -3.59
N ASP A 165 -8.27 -16.25 -3.77
CA ASP A 165 -9.56 -16.15 -4.45
C ASP A 165 -9.36 -15.91 -5.95
N ASN A 166 -8.73 -16.90 -6.60
CA ASN A 166 -8.55 -16.97 -8.05
C ASN A 166 -8.52 -18.43 -8.53
N SER A 167 -8.31 -18.64 -9.83
CA SER A 167 -8.33 -19.95 -10.48
C SER A 167 -7.22 -20.91 -10.04
N PHE A 168 -6.13 -20.40 -9.45
CA PHE A 168 -5.00 -21.19 -8.98
C PHE A 168 -5.09 -21.52 -7.49
N GLY A 169 -5.87 -20.78 -6.71
CA GLY A 169 -5.99 -20.98 -5.26
C GLY A 169 -4.78 -20.51 -4.45
N TYR A 170 -3.88 -19.74 -5.07
CA TYR A 170 -2.73 -19.09 -4.44
C TYR A 170 -2.39 -17.78 -5.16
N SER A 171 -1.62 -16.91 -4.50
CA SER A 171 -1.20 -15.63 -5.09
C SER A 171 -0.22 -15.87 -6.24
N VAL A 172 -0.54 -15.34 -7.42
CA VAL A 172 0.37 -15.32 -8.57
C VAL A 172 1.29 -14.09 -8.58
N CYS A 173 1.11 -13.18 -7.62
CA CYS A 173 1.85 -11.92 -7.54
C CYS A 173 3.11 -12.06 -6.69
N SER A 174 4.18 -11.40 -7.12
CA SER A 174 5.34 -11.15 -6.25
C SER A 174 4.97 -10.20 -5.11
N SER A 175 5.85 -10.10 -4.11
CA SER A 175 5.72 -9.12 -3.03
C SER A 175 5.57 -7.69 -3.57
N VAL A 176 4.88 -6.84 -2.82
CA VAL A 176 4.79 -5.40 -3.13
C VAL A 176 6.19 -4.79 -3.08
N LYS A 177 6.57 -4.10 -4.16
CA LYS A 177 7.86 -3.41 -4.29
C LYS A 177 7.71 -1.90 -4.05
N SER A 178 8.82 -1.18 -3.92
CA SER A 178 8.83 0.28 -3.79
C SER A 178 9.77 0.94 -4.79
N GLN A 179 9.24 1.88 -5.57
CA GLN A 179 9.99 2.75 -6.48
C GLN A 179 10.63 3.96 -5.77
N GLN A 180 10.37 4.13 -4.48
CA GLN A 180 10.93 5.20 -3.65
C GLN A 180 10.76 6.59 -4.32
N ASN A 181 11.86 7.33 -4.54
CA ASN A 181 11.82 8.71 -5.02
C ASN A 181 11.91 8.83 -6.56
N CYS A 182 11.95 7.72 -7.28
CA CYS A 182 12.17 7.67 -8.72
C CYS A 182 10.84 7.51 -9.48
N GLY A 183 10.63 8.30 -10.54
CA GLY A 183 9.46 8.24 -11.43
C GLY A 183 9.46 7.02 -12.36
N SER A 184 9.49 5.83 -11.78
CA SER A 184 9.72 4.55 -12.48
C SER A 184 8.56 3.56 -12.39
N CYS A 185 7.36 4.03 -12.01
CA CYS A 185 6.15 3.19 -11.92
C CYS A 185 5.91 2.35 -13.18
N TRP A 186 6.21 2.90 -14.36
CA TRP A 186 6.13 2.20 -15.65
C TRP A 186 6.96 0.91 -15.71
N ALA A 187 8.17 0.93 -15.12
CA ALA A 187 9.08 -0.22 -15.08
C ALA A 187 8.62 -1.26 -14.05
N PHE A 188 8.10 -0.82 -12.90
CA PHE A 188 7.54 -1.72 -11.89
C PHE A 188 6.27 -2.41 -12.39
N ALA A 189 5.37 -1.67 -13.04
CA ALA A 189 4.17 -2.23 -13.66
C ALA A 189 4.53 -3.23 -14.77
N ALA A 190 5.56 -2.93 -15.58
CA ALA A 190 6.06 -3.85 -16.59
C ALA A 190 6.60 -5.15 -15.96
N ALA A 191 7.49 -5.03 -14.96
CA ALA A 191 8.05 -6.18 -14.27
C ALA A 191 6.94 -7.04 -13.65
N ASP A 192 6.05 -6.46 -12.84
CA ASP A 192 5.00 -7.19 -12.14
C ASP A 192 3.99 -7.87 -13.10
N ALA A 193 3.69 -7.25 -14.25
CA ALA A 193 2.85 -7.86 -15.28
C ALA A 193 3.53 -9.08 -15.93
N ILE A 194 4.83 -9.02 -16.18
CA ILE A 194 5.59 -10.15 -16.76
C ILE A 194 5.72 -11.28 -15.74
N GLU A 195 6.01 -10.95 -14.49
CA GLU A 195 6.10 -11.93 -13.40
C GLU A 195 4.83 -12.76 -13.26
N THR A 196 3.69 -12.09 -13.18
CA THR A 196 2.38 -12.74 -13.07
C THR A 196 2.04 -13.53 -14.33
N ALA A 197 2.37 -13.00 -15.52
CA ALA A 197 2.18 -13.72 -16.78
C ALA A 197 3.01 -15.00 -16.88
N VAL A 198 4.25 -15.02 -16.38
CA VAL A 198 5.08 -16.25 -16.32
C VAL A 198 4.45 -17.28 -15.38
N VAL A 199 3.98 -16.86 -14.20
CA VAL A 199 3.30 -17.77 -13.26
C VAL A 199 2.09 -18.43 -13.90
N ILE A 200 1.27 -17.64 -14.59
CA ILE A 200 0.06 -18.12 -15.26
C ILE A 200 0.39 -19.04 -16.44
N ALA A 201 1.34 -18.64 -17.29
CA ALA A 201 1.70 -19.39 -18.49
C ALA A 201 2.34 -20.75 -18.18
N GLU A 202 3.12 -20.84 -17.10
CA GLU A 202 3.85 -22.05 -16.74
C GLU A 202 3.25 -22.83 -15.57
N ASN A 203 2.14 -22.34 -15.00
CA ASN A 203 1.53 -22.89 -13.80
C ASN A 203 2.58 -23.00 -12.66
N ALA A 204 3.41 -21.96 -12.51
CA ALA A 204 4.46 -21.92 -11.51
C ALA A 204 3.88 -21.69 -10.11
N SER A 205 4.54 -22.19 -9.07
CA SER A 205 4.04 -22.07 -7.69
C SER A 205 4.23 -20.68 -7.07
N ALA A 206 5.08 -19.83 -7.65
CA ALA A 206 5.37 -18.49 -7.16
C ALA A 206 5.96 -17.61 -8.27
N ALA A 207 5.72 -16.31 -8.17
CA ALA A 207 6.37 -15.31 -9.03
C ALA A 207 7.85 -15.14 -8.68
N VAL A 208 8.68 -15.03 -9.70
CA VAL A 208 10.08 -14.65 -9.57
C VAL A 208 10.18 -13.13 -9.59
N SER A 209 10.77 -12.50 -8.58
CA SER A 209 10.92 -11.04 -8.56
C SER A 209 11.95 -10.60 -9.62
N LEU A 210 11.48 -10.04 -10.73
CA LEU A 210 12.25 -9.38 -11.78
C LEU A 210 12.71 -8.00 -11.37
N SER A 211 13.82 -7.57 -11.97
CA SER A 211 14.45 -6.27 -11.75
C SER A 211 13.75 -5.16 -12.55
N PRO A 212 13.08 -4.20 -11.90
CA PRO A 212 12.65 -2.96 -12.57
C PRO A 212 13.85 -2.15 -13.05
N GLN A 213 15.00 -2.23 -12.36
CA GLN A 213 16.23 -1.52 -12.73
C GLN A 213 16.70 -1.83 -14.14
N GLN A 214 16.54 -3.08 -14.60
CA GLN A 214 16.87 -3.44 -15.98
C GLN A 214 16.07 -2.62 -16.99
N PHE A 215 14.78 -2.40 -16.75
CA PHE A 215 13.98 -1.53 -17.61
C PHE A 215 14.46 -0.09 -17.55
N LEU A 216 14.77 0.47 -16.36
CA LEU A 216 15.31 1.83 -16.25
C LEU A 216 16.62 2.02 -17.02
N THR A 217 17.47 0.99 -17.01
CA THR A 217 18.79 1.03 -17.65
C THR A 217 18.73 0.79 -19.16
N CYS A 218 17.81 -0.08 -19.62
CA CYS A 218 17.83 -0.63 -20.96
C CYS A 218 16.71 -0.13 -21.88
N SER A 219 15.56 0.26 -21.31
CA SER A 219 14.41 0.68 -22.11
C SER A 219 14.53 2.18 -22.37
N THR A 220 15.04 2.52 -23.54
CA THR A 220 15.30 3.92 -23.94
C THR A 220 14.85 4.21 -25.37
N LEU A 221 14.25 3.24 -26.06
CA LEU A 221 13.83 3.44 -27.43
C LEU A 221 12.60 4.36 -27.49
N GLU A 222 12.61 5.24 -28.48
CA GLU A 222 11.45 6.06 -28.80
C GLU A 222 10.49 5.22 -29.64
N THR A 223 9.25 5.16 -29.20
CA THR A 223 8.19 4.37 -29.84
C THR A 223 6.93 5.24 -29.97
N THR A 224 6.20 5.05 -31.05
CA THR A 224 4.89 5.68 -31.25
C THR A 224 3.88 4.57 -31.53
N GLN A 225 2.90 4.42 -30.65
CA GLN A 225 1.85 3.43 -30.78
C GLN A 225 0.50 4.10 -30.91
N THR A 226 -0.27 3.65 -31.89
CA THR A 226 -1.70 3.97 -31.99
C THR A 226 -2.46 3.03 -31.07
N PHE A 227 -3.27 3.60 -30.17
CA PHE A 227 -4.23 2.88 -29.36
C PHE A 227 -5.63 3.15 -29.89
N ASP A 228 -6.40 2.07 -30.05
CA ASP A 228 -7.79 2.13 -30.50
C ASP A 228 -8.72 2.07 -29.29
N TYR A 229 -9.83 2.80 -29.33
CA TYR A 229 -10.80 2.87 -28.24
C TYR A 229 -12.22 2.73 -28.81
N CYS A 230 -12.59 1.52 -29.18
CA CYS A 230 -13.89 1.17 -29.74
C CYS A 230 -15.10 1.46 -28.81
N TRP A 231 -14.82 1.79 -27.54
CA TRP A 231 -15.80 2.20 -26.53
C TRP A 231 -15.88 3.74 -26.38
N ALA A 232 -15.00 4.50 -27.03
CA ALA A 232 -15.07 5.95 -27.13
C ALA A 232 -15.91 6.39 -28.35
N SER A 233 -16.21 7.68 -28.45
CA SER A 233 -16.95 8.27 -29.57
C SER A 233 -16.28 9.54 -30.06
N ASP A 234 -16.63 10.01 -31.27
CA ASP A 234 -16.15 11.29 -31.81
C ASP A 234 -16.48 12.50 -30.91
N SER A 235 -17.48 12.36 -30.03
CA SER A 235 -17.89 13.34 -29.03
C SER A 235 -17.16 13.23 -27.69
N GLY A 236 -16.20 12.31 -27.58
CA GLY A 236 -15.51 12.02 -26.32
C GLY A 236 -16.17 10.91 -25.51
N VAL A 237 -15.72 10.80 -24.27
CA VAL A 237 -16.32 9.99 -23.21
C VAL A 237 -16.78 10.92 -22.10
N ASP A 238 -17.84 10.58 -21.37
CA ASP A 238 -18.26 11.39 -20.22
C ASP A 238 -17.10 11.57 -19.23
N GLY A 239 -16.88 12.80 -18.77
CA GLY A 239 -15.71 13.18 -17.97
C GLY A 239 -14.35 13.20 -18.69
N ALA A 240 -14.26 12.81 -19.97
CA ALA A 240 -13.03 12.88 -20.76
C ALA A 240 -13.35 13.26 -22.21
N SER A 241 -13.70 14.53 -22.44
CA SER A 241 -14.13 15.02 -23.77
C SER A 241 -13.03 15.02 -24.82
N TRP A 242 -11.76 14.92 -24.40
CA TRP A 242 -10.61 14.81 -25.28
C TRP A 242 -10.38 13.37 -25.77
N MET A 243 -11.12 12.39 -25.23
CA MET A 243 -10.93 10.98 -25.55
C MET A 243 -11.43 10.67 -26.97
N GLU A 244 -10.52 10.40 -27.89
CA GLU A 244 -10.85 10.04 -29.27
C GLU A 244 -10.92 8.51 -29.44
N THR A 245 -11.51 8.05 -30.54
CA THR A 245 -11.57 6.62 -30.88
C THR A 245 -10.21 6.03 -31.25
N GLU A 246 -9.25 6.88 -31.60
CA GLU A 246 -7.87 6.54 -31.93
C GLU A 246 -6.96 7.60 -31.30
N ILE A 247 -5.96 7.21 -30.51
CA ILE A 247 -4.96 8.14 -29.96
C ILE A 247 -3.55 7.60 -30.23
N LYS A 248 -2.68 8.47 -30.73
CA LYS A 248 -1.25 8.18 -30.87
C LYS A 248 -0.51 8.57 -29.60
N TRP A 249 0.18 7.59 -29.03
CA TRP A 249 0.98 7.73 -27.83
C TRP A 249 2.45 7.59 -28.17
N GLU A 250 3.19 8.65 -27.89
CA GLU A 250 4.65 8.64 -27.98
C GLU A 250 5.21 8.22 -26.61
N SER A 251 6.16 7.31 -26.64
CA SER A 251 6.84 6.80 -25.46
C SER A 251 8.34 6.86 -25.68
N GLN A 252 9.03 7.59 -24.80
CA GLN A 252 10.47 7.50 -24.61
C GLN A 252 10.74 7.23 -23.13
N ASN A 253 11.09 6.00 -22.82
CA ASN A 253 11.43 5.61 -21.45
C ASN A 253 12.76 6.27 -21.05
N ASN A 254 12.76 6.95 -19.91
CA ASN A 254 13.89 7.78 -19.48
C ASN A 254 14.21 7.60 -18.00
N GLY A 255 14.34 6.34 -17.58
CA GLY A 255 14.63 5.98 -16.19
C GLY A 255 13.65 6.61 -15.21
N CYS A 256 14.17 7.41 -14.27
CA CYS A 256 13.37 8.11 -13.27
C CYS A 256 12.57 9.32 -13.77
N ASN A 257 12.77 9.78 -15.01
CA ASN A 257 12.02 10.90 -15.58
C ASN A 257 10.68 10.48 -16.19
N GLY A 258 10.27 9.22 -16.01
CA GLY A 258 9.04 8.68 -16.56
C GLY A 258 9.26 7.80 -17.77
N GLY A 259 8.16 7.20 -18.20
CA GLY A 259 8.10 6.20 -19.26
C GLY A 259 6.71 5.58 -19.34
N MET A 260 6.52 4.69 -20.31
CA MET A 260 5.29 3.96 -20.55
C MET A 260 5.55 2.45 -20.48
N THR A 261 4.64 1.74 -19.81
CA THR A 261 4.73 0.28 -19.64
C THR A 261 4.74 -0.48 -20.97
N HIS A 262 3.97 -0.04 -21.96
CA HIS A 262 3.98 -0.67 -23.28
C HIS A 262 5.32 -0.50 -24.00
N GLY A 263 6.00 0.64 -23.84
CA GLY A 263 7.34 0.85 -24.37
C GLY A 263 8.35 -0.14 -23.77
N ALA A 264 8.23 -0.42 -22.48
CA ALA A 264 9.04 -1.43 -21.81
C ALA A 264 8.78 -2.85 -22.37
N PHE A 265 7.52 -3.19 -22.65
CA PHE A 265 7.18 -4.46 -23.29
C PHE A 265 7.68 -4.55 -24.73
N ILE A 266 7.55 -3.48 -25.51
CA ILE A 266 8.08 -3.40 -26.87
C ILE A 266 9.58 -3.68 -26.86
N ASP A 267 10.33 -2.97 -26.02
CA ASP A 267 11.78 -3.10 -25.94
C ASP A 267 12.19 -4.52 -25.53
N ALA A 268 11.54 -5.09 -24.51
CA ALA A 268 11.82 -6.45 -24.06
C ALA A 268 11.51 -7.51 -25.13
N ALA A 269 10.38 -7.41 -25.81
CA ALA A 269 9.96 -8.37 -26.83
C ALA A 269 10.79 -8.24 -28.11
N GLN A 270 10.92 -7.04 -28.67
CA GLN A 270 11.61 -6.81 -29.95
C GLN A 270 13.10 -7.13 -29.87
N ASN A 271 13.73 -6.83 -28.74
CA ASN A 271 15.14 -7.13 -28.52
C ASN A 271 15.38 -8.50 -27.88
N SER A 272 14.31 -9.30 -27.68
CA SER A 272 14.40 -10.65 -27.10
C SER A 272 15.19 -10.68 -25.80
N TRP A 273 14.88 -9.78 -24.87
CA TRP A 273 15.62 -9.65 -23.62
C TRP A 273 15.46 -10.88 -22.73
N GLY A 274 16.58 -11.31 -22.16
CA GLY A 274 16.59 -12.12 -20.95
C GLY A 274 16.41 -11.20 -19.74
N LEU A 275 15.22 -11.20 -19.14
CA LEU A 275 14.95 -10.39 -17.95
C LEU A 275 15.57 -11.04 -16.73
N VAL A 276 16.27 -10.26 -15.90
CA VAL A 276 16.97 -10.76 -14.70
C VAL A 276 16.15 -10.54 -13.44
N THR A 277 16.52 -11.25 -12.38
CA THR A 277 15.93 -11.06 -11.06
C THR A 277 16.37 -9.75 -10.41
N GLU A 278 15.57 -9.27 -9.45
CA GLU A 278 15.93 -8.17 -8.56
C GLU A 278 17.26 -8.40 -7.85
N LEU A 279 17.62 -9.64 -7.52
CA LEU A 279 18.90 -9.96 -6.87
C LEU A 279 20.10 -9.77 -7.81
N THR A 280 19.89 -10.03 -9.10
CA THR A 280 20.92 -9.89 -10.13
C THR A 280 21.18 -8.43 -10.47
N MET A 281 20.12 -7.62 -10.53
CA MET A 281 20.21 -6.18 -10.77
C MET A 281 19.32 -5.43 -9.77
N PRO A 282 19.83 -5.17 -8.56
CA PRO A 282 19.08 -4.50 -7.51
C PRO A 282 18.63 -3.10 -7.92
N TYR A 283 17.46 -2.70 -7.43
CA TYR A 283 16.89 -1.39 -7.68
C TYR A 283 17.67 -0.26 -6.98
N ASP A 284 17.93 0.81 -7.73
CA ASP A 284 18.59 2.04 -7.26
C ASP A 284 17.77 3.27 -7.65
N ASP A 285 17.09 3.87 -6.66
CA ASP A 285 16.24 5.05 -6.85
C ASP A 285 17.02 6.35 -7.05
N SER A 286 18.35 6.32 -6.92
CA SER A 286 19.23 7.47 -7.16
C SER A 286 19.63 7.63 -8.63
N SER A 287 19.31 6.64 -9.48
CA SER A 287 19.68 6.62 -10.90
C SER A 287 18.90 7.67 -11.73
N SER A 288 19.33 8.93 -11.63
CA SER A 288 18.78 10.07 -12.36
C SER A 288 19.14 10.02 -13.85
N GLY A 289 18.44 9.17 -14.61
CA GLY A 289 18.60 9.09 -16.07
C GLY A 289 19.92 8.48 -16.52
N SER A 290 19.84 7.71 -17.61
CA SER A 290 20.94 7.14 -18.40
C SER A 290 22.33 7.23 -17.75
N THR A 291 22.78 6.15 -17.11
CA THR A 291 24.22 5.98 -16.84
C THR A 291 24.96 6.30 -18.13
N SER A 292 25.85 7.28 -18.06
CA SER A 292 26.68 7.79 -19.14
C SER A 292 27.26 6.66 -20.01
N SER A 293 26.56 6.39 -21.10
CA SER A 293 27.03 6.17 -22.48
C SER A 293 28.21 5.24 -22.79
N ASN A 294 28.78 4.45 -21.85
CA ASN A 294 29.84 3.49 -22.19
C ASN A 294 29.66 2.08 -21.58
N ASN A 295 28.68 1.83 -20.70
CA ASN A 295 28.44 0.50 -20.08
C ASN A 295 26.97 0.03 -20.09
N ALA A 296 26.03 0.82 -20.63
CA ALA A 296 24.61 0.42 -20.67
C ALA A 296 24.36 -0.80 -21.59
N SER A 297 25.09 -0.93 -22.70
CA SER A 297 24.90 -2.02 -23.66
C SER A 297 25.34 -3.40 -23.13
N SER A 298 26.35 -3.46 -22.27
CA SER A 298 26.78 -4.72 -21.63
C SER A 298 25.86 -5.13 -20.49
N ALA A 299 25.27 -4.17 -19.75
CA ALA A 299 24.30 -4.44 -18.68
C ALA A 299 22.97 -5.00 -19.20
N CYS A 300 22.59 -4.69 -20.44
CA CYS A 300 21.34 -5.15 -21.07
C CYS A 300 21.50 -6.47 -21.85
N SER A 301 22.73 -6.94 -22.03
CA SER A 301 23.04 -8.19 -22.72
C SER A 301 23.19 -9.32 -21.70
N VAL A 302 22.10 -10.01 -21.41
CA VAL A 302 22.02 -11.03 -20.36
C VAL A 302 22.22 -12.43 -20.96
N SER A 303 23.00 -13.27 -20.28
CA SER A 303 23.18 -14.66 -20.71
C SER A 303 21.93 -15.52 -20.45
N SER A 304 21.75 -16.60 -21.22
CA SER A 304 20.60 -17.50 -21.02
C SER A 304 20.55 -18.13 -19.62
N ASN A 305 21.70 -18.27 -18.96
CA ASN A 305 21.80 -18.82 -17.61
C ASN A 305 21.33 -17.83 -16.52
N GLU A 306 21.38 -16.52 -16.80
CA GLU A 306 20.97 -15.45 -15.88
C GLU A 306 19.54 -14.97 -16.17
N THR A 307 18.95 -15.43 -17.27
CA THR A 307 17.59 -15.09 -17.67
C THR A 307 16.60 -15.74 -16.70
N ALA A 308 15.78 -14.91 -16.05
CA ALA A 308 14.70 -15.33 -15.16
C ALA A 308 13.35 -15.34 -15.89
N ALA A 309 13.11 -14.43 -16.83
CA ALA A 309 11.90 -14.41 -17.63
C ALA A 309 12.17 -13.84 -19.03
N SER A 310 11.26 -14.09 -19.96
CA SER A 310 11.20 -13.40 -21.25
C SER A 310 9.76 -13.29 -21.74
N ILE A 311 9.52 -12.38 -22.69
CA ILE A 311 8.24 -12.21 -23.38
C ILE A 311 8.48 -12.15 -24.88
N THR A 312 7.48 -12.54 -25.69
CA THR A 312 7.58 -12.46 -27.15
C THR A 312 6.74 -11.34 -27.76
N GLY A 313 5.88 -10.72 -26.97
CA GLY A 313 5.01 -9.64 -27.44
C GLY A 313 4.23 -8.98 -26.32
N TRP A 314 3.27 -8.15 -26.72
CA TRP A 314 2.33 -7.47 -25.84
C TRP A 314 1.04 -7.17 -26.60
N GLU A 315 0.00 -6.81 -25.88
CA GLU A 315 -1.31 -6.48 -26.44
C GLU A 315 -1.94 -5.32 -25.67
N GLN A 316 -2.59 -4.41 -26.39
CA GLN A 316 -3.58 -3.50 -25.79
C GLN A 316 -4.86 -4.30 -25.56
N ILE A 317 -5.29 -4.35 -24.31
CA ILE A 317 -6.55 -5.00 -23.95
C ILE A 317 -7.57 -3.91 -23.69
N VAL A 318 -8.84 -4.11 -24.03
CA VAL A 318 -9.89 -3.08 -23.95
C VAL A 318 -9.61 -1.90 -24.88
N GLY A 319 -10.19 -1.95 -26.08
CA GLY A 319 -10.16 -0.83 -27.03
C GLY A 319 -10.05 -1.22 -28.50
N SER A 320 -9.36 -2.31 -28.82
CA SER A 320 -9.26 -2.81 -30.19
C SER A 320 -10.47 -3.67 -30.62
N ASP A 321 -11.04 -4.43 -29.69
CA ASP A 321 -12.21 -5.29 -29.92
C ASP A 321 -13.33 -5.05 -28.90
N CYS A 322 -14.44 -4.48 -29.37
CA CYS A 322 -15.68 -4.28 -28.62
C CYS A 322 -16.83 -5.18 -29.10
N THR A 323 -16.53 -6.26 -29.82
CA THR A 323 -17.57 -7.18 -30.32
C THR A 323 -18.35 -7.84 -29.19
N ALA A 324 -17.69 -8.12 -28.07
CA ALA A 324 -18.31 -8.70 -26.88
C ALA A 324 -19.11 -7.68 -26.05
N SER A 325 -18.68 -6.42 -26.00
CA SER A 325 -19.35 -5.34 -25.28
C SER A 325 -18.77 -3.98 -25.67
N SER A 326 -19.60 -2.93 -25.67
CA SER A 326 -19.14 -1.54 -25.76
C SER A 326 -18.85 -0.92 -24.39
N ASN A 327 -19.05 -1.65 -23.30
CA ASN A 327 -18.75 -1.20 -21.94
C ASN A 327 -17.33 -1.61 -21.56
N CYS A 328 -16.44 -0.62 -21.42
CA CYS A 328 -15.03 -0.83 -21.09
C CYS A 328 -14.83 -1.60 -19.77
N THR A 329 -15.66 -1.39 -18.76
CA THR A 329 -15.61 -2.13 -17.48
C THR A 329 -15.86 -3.62 -17.67
N ILE A 330 -16.79 -4.00 -18.55
CA ILE A 330 -17.06 -5.43 -18.87
C ILE A 330 -15.88 -6.05 -19.61
N LEU A 331 -15.34 -5.33 -20.60
CA LEU A 331 -14.17 -5.78 -21.36
C LEU A 331 -12.95 -5.94 -20.43
N LEU A 332 -12.71 -4.98 -19.54
CA LEU A 332 -11.59 -4.98 -18.60
C LEU A 332 -11.71 -6.12 -17.59
N ARG A 333 -12.91 -6.36 -17.06
CA ARG A 333 -13.17 -7.50 -16.15
C ARG A 333 -12.90 -8.83 -16.84
N SER A 334 -13.41 -9.01 -18.07
CA SER A 334 -13.23 -10.24 -18.84
C SER A 334 -11.77 -10.50 -19.21
N ALA A 335 -11.01 -9.44 -19.46
CA ALA A 335 -9.59 -9.51 -19.66
C ALA A 335 -8.83 -9.86 -18.39
N LEU A 336 -9.20 -9.25 -17.26
CA LEU A 336 -8.52 -9.43 -15.99
C LEU A 336 -8.62 -10.87 -15.51
N GLU A 337 -9.69 -11.59 -15.81
CA GLU A 337 -9.83 -13.02 -15.49
C GLU A 337 -8.84 -13.93 -16.23
N LYS A 338 -8.16 -13.44 -17.27
CA LYS A 338 -7.11 -14.19 -17.98
C LYS A 338 -5.73 -13.99 -17.38
N GLN A 339 -5.40 -12.74 -17.01
CA GLN A 339 -4.17 -12.38 -16.32
C GLN A 339 -4.24 -10.94 -15.77
N PRO A 340 -3.38 -10.57 -14.80
CA PRO A 340 -3.21 -9.18 -14.39
C PRO A 340 -2.86 -8.23 -15.55
N ILE A 341 -3.34 -7.00 -15.45
CA ILE A 341 -3.25 -5.99 -16.52
C ILE A 341 -2.44 -4.80 -16.02
N ALA A 342 -1.39 -4.42 -16.74
CA ALA A 342 -0.72 -3.16 -16.46
C ALA A 342 -1.62 -2.02 -16.92
N VAL A 343 -1.89 -1.08 -16.02
CA VAL A 343 -2.81 0.05 -16.22
C VAL A 343 -2.12 1.34 -15.80
N ALA A 344 -2.69 2.47 -16.21
CA ALA A 344 -2.26 3.79 -15.75
C ALA A 344 -3.45 4.59 -15.23
N ILE A 345 -3.21 5.45 -14.24
CA ILE A 345 -4.21 6.35 -13.67
C ILE A 345 -3.61 7.74 -13.47
N ASN A 346 -4.49 8.70 -13.20
CA ASN A 346 -4.15 9.97 -12.59
C ASN A 346 -3.92 9.76 -11.09
N SER A 347 -2.70 10.02 -10.63
CA SER A 347 -2.24 9.91 -9.25
C SER A 347 -2.07 11.26 -8.53
N GLU A 348 -2.71 12.32 -9.03
CA GLU A 348 -2.77 13.60 -8.34
C GLU A 348 -3.45 13.46 -6.96
N ASP A 349 -3.28 14.49 -6.11
CA ASP A 349 -3.89 14.52 -4.79
C ASP A 349 -5.40 14.22 -4.87
N PRO A 350 -5.94 13.33 -4.03
CA PRO A 350 -5.35 12.80 -2.80
C PRO A 350 -4.75 11.38 -2.91
N PHE A 351 -4.41 10.91 -4.11
CA PHE A 351 -3.95 9.52 -4.33
C PHE A 351 -2.76 9.11 -3.43
N GLY A 352 -1.78 10.01 -3.27
CA GLY A 352 -0.61 9.76 -2.42
C GLY A 352 -0.91 9.50 -0.95
N ASP A 353 -2.03 10.06 -0.47
CA ASP A 353 -2.50 9.98 0.91
C ASP A 353 -3.44 8.78 1.15
N TYR A 354 -3.70 7.95 0.13
CA TYR A 354 -4.53 6.75 0.28
C TYR A 354 -3.89 5.75 1.24
N ALA A 355 -4.67 5.33 2.25
CA ALA A 355 -4.26 4.37 3.27
C ALA A 355 -5.15 3.12 3.33
N GLY A 356 -6.24 3.05 2.56
CA GLY A 356 -7.19 1.94 2.58
C GLY A 356 -8.64 2.38 2.37
N GLY A 357 -9.56 1.42 2.33
CA GLY A 357 -10.96 1.67 1.97
C GLY A 357 -11.17 1.84 0.47
N PHE A 358 -12.26 2.47 0.06
CA PHE A 358 -12.69 2.59 -1.34
C PHE A 358 -12.32 3.95 -1.92
N TYR A 359 -11.31 3.98 -2.77
CA TYR A 359 -10.85 5.20 -3.44
C TYR A 359 -11.79 5.56 -4.58
N ASN A 360 -12.34 6.78 -4.53
CA ASN A 360 -13.16 7.34 -5.61
C ASN A 360 -12.33 8.30 -6.44
N CYS A 361 -12.58 8.33 -7.75
CA CYS A 361 -11.87 9.23 -8.62
C CYS A 361 -12.16 10.70 -8.29
N PRO A 362 -11.12 11.53 -8.08
CA PRO A 362 -11.31 12.97 -7.89
C PRO A 362 -12.07 13.59 -9.05
N ASN A 363 -12.70 14.75 -8.82
CA ASN A 363 -13.48 15.47 -9.85
C ASN A 363 -14.58 14.62 -10.47
N ASP A 364 -15.15 13.67 -9.71
CA ASP A 364 -16.21 12.79 -10.19
C ASP A 364 -15.77 11.90 -11.35
N GLY A 365 -14.50 11.50 -11.39
CA GLY A 365 -13.94 10.77 -12.54
C GLY A 365 -13.68 11.64 -13.77
N THR A 366 -13.85 12.96 -13.68
CA THR A 366 -13.52 13.87 -14.79
C THR A 366 -12.00 14.02 -14.91
N LEU A 367 -11.48 13.75 -16.11
CA LEU A 367 -10.08 13.83 -16.46
C LEU A 367 -9.92 14.88 -17.58
N SER A 368 -9.23 15.98 -17.30
CA SER A 368 -9.28 17.18 -18.14
C SER A 368 -8.36 17.10 -19.36
N SER A 369 -7.26 16.36 -19.25
CA SER A 369 -6.34 16.10 -20.34
C SER A 369 -5.89 14.65 -20.36
N LYS A 370 -5.52 14.17 -21.55
CA LYS A 370 -4.82 12.90 -21.73
C LYS A 370 -3.50 12.85 -20.95
N ASP A 371 -2.88 14.01 -20.75
CA ASP A 371 -1.60 14.17 -20.06
C ASP A 371 -1.74 14.17 -18.54
N ASP A 372 -2.96 14.12 -18.01
CA ASP A 372 -3.21 13.99 -16.56
C ASP A 372 -2.98 12.55 -16.06
N VAL A 373 -2.88 11.56 -16.96
CA VAL A 373 -2.50 10.18 -16.61
C VAL A 373 -1.00 10.13 -16.39
N ASN A 374 -0.58 9.79 -15.16
CA ASN A 374 0.80 10.00 -14.74
C ASN A 374 1.41 8.89 -13.86
N HIS A 375 0.67 7.81 -13.57
CA HIS A 375 1.16 6.73 -12.73
C HIS A 375 0.69 5.36 -13.19
N ALA A 376 1.61 4.41 -13.31
CA ALA A 376 1.33 3.04 -13.72
C ALA A 376 1.22 2.09 -12.51
N LEU A 377 0.28 1.14 -12.58
CA LEU A 377 0.04 0.10 -11.58
C LEU A 377 -0.28 -1.23 -12.27
N LEU A 378 -0.49 -2.27 -11.47
CA LEU A 378 -1.02 -3.54 -11.94
C LEU A 378 -2.46 -3.74 -11.42
N LEU A 379 -3.41 -3.90 -12.32
CA LEU A 379 -4.77 -4.33 -12.01
C LEU A 379 -4.76 -5.85 -11.78
N VAL A 380 -5.17 -6.28 -10.60
CA VAL A 380 -5.00 -7.67 -10.13
C VAL A 380 -6.30 -8.33 -9.68
N GLY A 381 -7.36 -7.55 -9.46
CA GLY A 381 -8.63 -8.11 -9.06
C GLY A 381 -9.78 -7.13 -9.15
N TYR A 382 -10.94 -7.60 -8.72
CA TYR A 382 -12.16 -6.82 -8.60
C TYR A 382 -13.03 -7.35 -7.46
N GLY A 383 -14.02 -6.57 -7.05
CA GLY A 383 -15.10 -7.05 -6.20
C GLY A 383 -16.30 -6.13 -6.25
N THR A 384 -17.31 -6.48 -5.47
CA THR A 384 -18.53 -5.68 -5.30
C THR A 384 -18.76 -5.44 -3.82
N ASP A 385 -18.95 -4.18 -3.44
CA ASP A 385 -19.36 -3.78 -2.10
C ASP A 385 -20.83 -3.35 -2.10
N ALA A 386 -21.55 -3.67 -1.03
CA ALA A 386 -22.98 -3.38 -0.93
C ALA A 386 -23.32 -1.88 -0.90
N THR A 387 -22.36 -1.04 -0.50
CA THR A 387 -22.53 0.42 -0.35
C THR A 387 -21.82 1.17 -1.47
N GLU A 388 -20.58 0.79 -1.77
CA GLU A 388 -19.73 1.50 -2.74
C GLU A 388 -19.91 1.00 -4.18
N GLY A 389 -20.49 -0.20 -4.36
CA GLY A 389 -20.66 -0.82 -5.67
C GLY A 389 -19.42 -1.59 -6.14
N ASP A 390 -19.28 -1.74 -7.45
CA ASP A 390 -18.15 -2.45 -8.05
C ASP A 390 -16.84 -1.69 -7.85
N TYR A 391 -15.75 -2.41 -7.64
CA TYR A 391 -14.43 -1.83 -7.46
C TYR A 391 -13.34 -2.73 -8.03
N TRP A 392 -12.21 -2.12 -8.37
CA TRP A 392 -10.99 -2.73 -8.84
C TRP A 392 -9.97 -2.86 -7.72
N ILE A 393 -9.11 -3.88 -7.79
CA ILE A 393 -8.00 -4.08 -6.87
C ILE A 393 -6.70 -3.87 -7.65
N LEU A 394 -5.93 -2.88 -7.23
CA LEU A 394 -4.70 -2.44 -7.88
C LEU A 394 -3.51 -2.72 -6.97
N LYS A 395 -2.47 -3.38 -7.47
CA LYS A 395 -1.15 -3.50 -6.82
C LYS A 395 -0.30 -2.29 -7.21
N ASN A 396 0.19 -1.56 -6.21
CA ASN A 396 1.03 -0.38 -6.40
C ASN A 396 2.52 -0.69 -6.16
N SER A 397 3.38 0.22 -6.59
CA SER A 397 4.84 0.18 -6.44
C SER A 397 5.34 1.20 -5.40
N TYR A 398 4.55 1.50 -4.37
CA TYR A 398 4.91 2.44 -3.30
C TYR A 398 5.25 1.75 -1.97
N GLY A 399 5.56 0.45 -2.02
CA GLY A 399 5.82 -0.37 -0.84
C GLY A 399 4.56 -0.77 -0.09
N SER A 400 4.69 -1.78 0.78
CA SER A 400 3.59 -2.33 1.56
C SER A 400 3.06 -1.37 2.64
N SER A 401 3.75 -0.26 2.91
CA SER A 401 3.29 0.77 3.85
C SER A 401 2.28 1.75 3.25
N TRP A 402 2.10 1.75 1.92
CA TRP A 402 1.11 2.57 1.23
C TRP A 402 -0.21 1.81 1.03
N GLY A 403 -1.35 2.49 1.13
CA GLY A 403 -2.66 1.88 0.89
C GLY A 403 -2.98 0.69 1.81
N ALA A 404 -3.76 -0.25 1.29
CA ALA A 404 -4.06 -1.52 1.94
C ALA A 404 -2.91 -2.51 1.67
N SER A 405 -1.84 -2.41 2.45
CA SER A 405 -0.66 -3.28 2.33
C SER A 405 0.02 -3.25 0.95
N GLY A 406 0.02 -2.09 0.30
CA GLY A 406 0.52 -1.89 -1.07
C GLY A 406 -0.53 -1.97 -2.16
N PHE A 407 -1.79 -2.26 -1.80
CA PHE A 407 -2.91 -2.37 -2.72
C PHE A 407 -3.90 -1.22 -2.55
N MET A 408 -4.72 -1.01 -3.58
CA MET A 408 -5.82 -0.04 -3.57
C MET A 408 -7.10 -0.70 -4.06
N LYS A 409 -8.23 -0.35 -3.42
CA LYS A 409 -9.57 -0.57 -3.96
C LYS A 409 -10.03 0.71 -4.66
N LEU A 410 -10.12 0.70 -5.99
CA LEU A 410 -10.60 1.83 -6.80
C LEU A 410 -12.06 1.57 -7.19
N VAL A 411 -12.98 2.42 -6.74
CA VAL A 411 -14.40 2.30 -7.11
C VAL A 411 -14.55 2.44 -8.61
N ALA A 412 -15.30 1.53 -9.22
CA ALA A 412 -15.60 1.56 -10.63
C ALA A 412 -16.54 2.72 -10.96
N ASP A 413 -16.25 3.46 -12.02
CA ASP A 413 -17.15 4.47 -12.57
C ASP A 413 -17.49 4.17 -14.03
N SER A 414 -18.47 4.91 -14.57
CA SER A 414 -18.93 4.77 -15.96
C SER A 414 -18.14 5.64 -16.95
N LYS A 415 -17.03 6.26 -16.51
CA LYS A 415 -16.20 7.17 -17.28
C LYS A 415 -14.90 6.44 -17.65
N VAL A 416 -13.76 7.14 -17.58
CA VAL A 416 -12.43 6.55 -17.81
C VAL A 416 -11.80 5.98 -16.53
N ASN A 417 -12.51 6.03 -15.38
CA ASN A 417 -12.09 5.52 -14.08
C ASN A 417 -10.68 5.96 -13.67
N CYS A 418 -10.50 7.28 -13.52
CA CYS A 418 -9.21 7.95 -13.26
C CYS A 418 -8.17 7.74 -14.36
N GLY A 419 -8.57 7.20 -15.51
CA GLY A 419 -7.69 6.86 -16.61
C GLY A 419 -7.31 5.38 -16.69
N LEU A 420 -7.76 4.55 -15.73
CA LEU A 420 -7.57 3.10 -15.71
C LEU A 420 -7.86 2.45 -17.08
N ASN A 421 -8.93 2.92 -17.73
CA ASN A 421 -9.42 2.36 -19.00
C ASN A 421 -8.62 2.82 -20.23
N ILE A 422 -7.70 3.79 -20.10
CA ILE A 422 -6.97 4.40 -21.24
C ILE A 422 -5.75 3.57 -21.65
N PHE A 423 -5.02 2.99 -20.69
CA PHE A 423 -3.81 2.19 -20.97
C PHE A 423 -3.78 0.76 -20.39
N PRO A 424 -4.84 -0.03 -20.51
CA PRO A 424 -4.77 -1.46 -20.20
C PRO A 424 -3.91 -2.21 -21.22
N VAL A 425 -2.76 -2.71 -20.78
CA VAL A 425 -1.83 -3.50 -21.61
C VAL A 425 -1.34 -4.75 -20.88
N ILE A 426 -1.09 -5.81 -21.64
CA ILE A 426 -0.55 -7.07 -21.11
C ILE A 426 0.68 -7.54 -21.92
N PRO A 427 1.64 -8.23 -21.30
CA PRO A 427 2.65 -8.99 -22.02
C PRO A 427 2.06 -10.29 -22.57
N THR A 428 2.60 -10.79 -23.68
CA THR A 428 2.24 -12.06 -24.30
C THR A 428 3.45 -12.95 -24.56
N GLY A 429 3.23 -14.27 -24.58
CA GLY A 429 4.30 -15.26 -24.73
C GLY A 429 5.33 -15.23 -23.61
N ALA A 430 4.88 -14.94 -22.39
CA ALA A 430 5.72 -14.96 -21.21
C ALA A 430 6.24 -16.38 -20.94
N SER A 431 7.53 -16.51 -20.62
CA SER A 431 8.17 -17.79 -20.27
C SER A 431 9.25 -17.60 -19.21
N ALA A 432 9.45 -18.62 -18.38
CA ALA A 432 10.50 -18.65 -17.38
C ALA A 432 11.85 -19.01 -18.01
N GLY A 433 12.90 -18.35 -17.55
CA GLY A 433 14.27 -18.68 -17.90
C GLY A 433 14.95 -19.60 -16.88
N VAL A 434 16.21 -19.94 -17.12
CA VAL A 434 17.00 -20.84 -16.26
C VAL A 434 17.11 -20.31 -14.82
N ALA A 435 17.24 -18.99 -14.66
CA ALA A 435 17.39 -18.34 -13.36
C ALA A 435 16.06 -18.22 -12.59
N ALA A 436 14.92 -18.56 -13.18
CA ALA A 436 13.61 -18.53 -12.51
C ALA A 436 13.57 -19.44 -11.28
N THR A 437 14.28 -20.57 -11.33
CA THR A 437 14.35 -21.56 -10.25
C THR A 437 15.41 -21.23 -9.18
N MET A 438 16.27 -20.23 -9.41
CA MET A 438 17.33 -19.84 -8.46
C MET A 438 16.88 -18.86 -7.37
N SER A 439 15.59 -18.50 -7.33
CA SER A 439 15.04 -17.58 -6.34
C SER A 439 14.29 -18.30 -5.22
N ALA A 440 14.88 -18.33 -4.03
CA ALA A 440 14.12 -18.33 -2.78
C ALA A 440 14.86 -17.49 -1.72
N ASP A 441 15.04 -16.21 -2.00
CA ASP A 441 14.94 -15.18 -0.96
C ASP A 441 14.46 -13.88 -1.63
N SER A 442 13.23 -13.93 -2.15
CA SER A 442 12.46 -12.72 -2.38
C SER A 442 12.34 -12.06 -1.00
N GLY A 443 12.90 -10.86 -0.83
CA GLY A 443 12.89 -10.07 0.42
C GLY A 443 11.49 -9.71 0.90
N GLY A 444 10.69 -10.73 1.24
CA GLY A 444 9.38 -10.67 1.84
C GLY A 444 9.55 -10.28 3.28
N ASP A 445 9.13 -9.06 3.58
CA ASP A 445 9.31 -8.37 4.84
C ASP A 445 10.77 -8.31 5.32
N LYS A 446 11.16 -7.18 5.88
CA LYS A 446 12.17 -7.25 6.94
C LYS A 446 11.53 -7.97 8.12
N VAL A 447 11.37 -9.29 8.04
CA VAL A 447 11.35 -10.11 9.23
C VAL A 447 12.75 -9.91 9.79
N PHE A 448 12.85 -9.02 10.79
CA PHE A 448 13.93 -9.08 11.73
C PHE A 448 14.14 -10.56 12.02
N VAL A 449 15.34 -11.08 11.78
CA VAL A 449 15.80 -12.33 12.37
C VAL A 449 15.80 -12.13 13.89
N GLY A 450 14.60 -12.09 14.45
CA GLY A 450 14.33 -12.51 15.79
C GLY A 450 14.86 -13.92 15.86
N LEU A 451 15.69 -14.14 16.87
CA LEU A 451 16.24 -15.42 17.25
C LEU A 451 15.23 -16.54 16.98
N SER A 452 15.69 -17.68 16.44
CA SER A 452 14.84 -18.86 16.23
C SER A 452 14.02 -19.18 17.50
N PRO A 453 12.87 -19.88 17.43
CA PRO A 453 12.12 -20.29 18.62
C PRO A 453 13.02 -20.94 19.70
N THR A 454 14.02 -21.71 19.26
CA THR A 454 15.05 -22.30 20.15
C THR A 454 15.95 -21.25 20.82
N ALA A 455 16.29 -20.17 20.12
CA ALA A 455 17.08 -19.08 20.67
C ALA A 455 16.24 -18.09 21.51
N TRP A 456 14.93 -17.91 21.24
CA TRP A 456 14.01 -17.24 22.19
C TRP A 456 13.84 -18.03 23.48
N ILE A 457 13.76 -19.37 23.40
CA ILE A 457 13.75 -20.23 24.58
C ILE A 457 15.06 -20.08 25.36
N ALA A 458 16.20 -19.99 24.68
CA ALA A 458 17.49 -19.76 25.32
C ALA A 458 17.57 -18.38 26.00
N VAL A 459 17.11 -17.31 25.33
CA VAL A 459 17.07 -15.95 25.92
C VAL A 459 16.09 -15.88 27.09
N ALA A 460 14.92 -16.50 26.99
CA ALA A 460 13.95 -16.58 28.08
C ALA A 460 14.51 -17.36 29.28
N ALA A 461 15.23 -18.46 29.04
CA ALA A 461 15.89 -19.23 30.09
C ALA A 461 17.01 -18.41 30.77
N VAL A 462 17.87 -17.75 30.00
CA VAL A 462 18.98 -16.94 30.54
C VAL A 462 18.45 -15.73 31.33
N THR A 463 17.44 -15.02 30.80
CA THR A 463 16.82 -13.90 31.50
C THR A 463 16.14 -14.36 32.79
N THR A 464 15.39 -15.46 32.76
CA THR A 464 14.75 -16.03 33.97
C THR A 464 15.78 -16.42 35.03
N ILE A 465 16.87 -17.10 34.64
CA ILE A 465 17.97 -17.46 35.55
C ILE A 465 18.60 -16.20 36.15
N PHE A 466 18.89 -15.20 35.32
CA PHE A 466 19.48 -13.95 35.79
C PHE A 466 18.56 -13.20 36.75
N THR A 467 17.25 -13.13 36.46
CA THR A 467 16.25 -12.51 37.36
C THR A 467 16.14 -13.26 38.69
N VAL A 468 16.14 -14.60 38.68
CA VAL A 468 16.09 -15.40 39.92
C VAL A 468 17.35 -15.21 40.75
N VAL A 469 18.54 -15.24 40.13
CA VAL A 469 19.82 -15.06 40.82
C VAL A 469 19.93 -13.66 41.41
N THR A 470 19.60 -12.62 40.64
CA THR A 470 19.64 -11.22 41.12
C THR A 470 18.63 -10.99 42.25
N THR A 471 17.43 -11.58 42.16
CA THR A 471 16.42 -11.52 43.23
C THR A 471 16.91 -12.23 44.50
N ALA A 472 17.51 -13.42 44.37
CA ALA A 472 18.05 -14.17 45.52
C ALA A 472 19.21 -13.42 46.19
N ILE A 473 20.11 -12.82 45.40
CA ILE A 473 21.20 -11.96 45.91
C ILE A 473 20.61 -10.74 46.63
N GLY A 474 19.61 -10.07 46.03
CA GLY A 474 18.91 -8.95 46.64
C GLY A 474 18.25 -9.30 47.98
N MET A 475 17.58 -10.45 48.04
CA MET A 475 16.99 -10.98 49.27
C MET A 475 18.06 -11.31 50.32
N PHE A 476 19.19 -11.89 49.93
CA PHE A 476 20.28 -12.20 50.86
C PHE A 476 20.94 -10.94 51.43
N ILE A 477 21.18 -9.93 50.60
CA ILE A 477 21.69 -8.62 51.03
C ILE A 477 20.68 -7.94 51.95
N SER A 478 19.39 -7.95 51.59
CA SER A 478 18.31 -7.39 52.41
C SER A 478 18.23 -8.07 53.78
N GLN A 479 18.28 -9.40 53.84
CA GLN A 479 18.28 -10.15 55.09
C GLN A 479 19.51 -9.87 55.95
N ARG A 480 20.70 -9.74 55.35
CA ARG A 480 21.91 -9.31 56.08
C ARG A 480 21.74 -7.91 56.66
N LYS A 481 21.23 -6.97 55.87
CA LYS A 481 20.97 -5.59 56.30
C LYS A 481 19.95 -5.53 57.45
N LEU A 482 18.87 -6.31 57.35
CA LEU A 482 17.86 -6.47 58.40
C LEU A 482 18.44 -7.08 59.69
N LYS A 483 19.33 -8.08 59.59
CA LYS A 483 20.03 -8.64 60.77
C LYS A 483 20.94 -7.61 61.43
N THR A 484 21.64 -6.79 60.64
CA THR A 484 22.48 -5.71 61.16
C THR A 484 21.65 -4.64 61.86
N ILE A 485 20.54 -4.20 61.23
CA ILE A 485 19.61 -3.22 61.83
C ILE A 485 18.98 -3.77 63.11
N ARG A 486 18.57 -5.05 63.13
CA ARG A 486 18.06 -5.69 64.36
C ARG A 486 19.11 -5.73 65.47
N LYS A 487 20.37 -6.05 65.16
CA LYS A 487 21.47 -5.98 66.14
C LYS A 487 21.71 -4.56 66.66
N GLN A 488 21.69 -3.55 65.79
CA GLN A 488 21.83 -2.15 66.18
C GLN A 488 20.66 -1.68 67.05
N ASN A 489 19.42 -2.05 66.71
CA ASN A 489 18.24 -1.74 67.52
C ASN A 489 18.28 -2.46 68.87
N SER A 490 18.64 -3.75 68.92
CA SER A 490 18.82 -4.47 70.19
C SER A 490 19.93 -3.87 71.06
N ALA A 491 21.02 -3.38 70.47
CA ALA A 491 22.08 -2.68 71.19
C ALA A 491 21.62 -1.30 71.72
N MET A 492 20.82 -0.56 70.93
CA MET A 492 20.17 0.68 71.41
C MET A 492 19.21 0.42 72.57
N TYR A 493 18.39 -0.63 72.51
CA TYR A 493 17.47 -0.98 73.59
C TYR A 493 18.21 -1.45 74.85
N ALA A 494 19.32 -2.17 74.71
CA ALA A 494 20.18 -2.56 75.85
C ALA A 494 20.94 -1.37 76.47
N ALA A 495 21.29 -0.36 75.67
CA ALA A 495 21.90 0.89 76.16
C ALA A 495 20.88 1.85 76.81
N ARG A 496 19.57 1.59 76.67
CA ARG A 496 18.48 2.39 77.25
C ARG A 496 17.83 1.76 78.48
N THR A 497 18.34 0.62 78.95
CA THR A 497 17.98 0.07 80.26
C THR A 497 18.78 0.79 81.35
N PRO A 498 18.14 1.60 82.23
CA PRO A 498 18.81 2.17 83.38
C PRO A 498 19.26 1.04 84.31
N THR A 499 20.52 1.08 84.73
CA THR A 499 21.00 0.24 85.83
C THR A 499 20.20 0.60 87.09
N ASN A 500 19.39 -0.34 87.57
CA ASN A 500 18.83 -0.34 88.93
C ASN A 500 19.96 -0.58 89.96
N ALA A 501 20.93 0.34 89.99
CA ALA A 501 22.03 0.38 90.95
C ALA A 501 22.33 1.82 91.42
N GLN A 502 21.32 2.70 91.38
CA GLN A 502 21.31 3.99 92.10
C GLN A 502 19.95 4.26 92.79
N MET A 503 19.33 3.21 93.33
CA MET A 503 18.27 3.33 94.34
C MET A 503 18.42 2.20 95.37
N ALA A 504 19.59 2.12 96.01
CA ALA A 504 19.80 1.39 97.25
C ALA A 504 21.17 1.74 97.88
N ALA A 505 21.40 3.02 98.17
CA ALA A 505 22.28 3.50 99.25
C ALA A 505 22.22 5.03 99.33
N HIS A 506 21.57 5.53 100.38
CA HIS A 506 21.61 6.89 100.96
C HIS A 506 21.19 8.10 100.12
#